data_AF-A0A955LF57-F1
#
_entry.id   AF-A0A955LF57-F1
#
_cell.length_a   1.000
_cell.length_b   1.000
_cell.length_c   1.000
_cell.angle_alpha   90.00
_cell.angle_beta   90.00
_cell.angle_gamma   90.00
#
_symmetry.space_group_name_H-M   'P 1'
#
loop_
_entity.id
_entity.type
_entity.pdbx_description
1 polymer ?
#
loop_
_entity_poly.entity_id
_entity_poly.type
_entity_poly.pdbx_seq_one_letter_code
_entity_poly.pdbx_strand_id
1 'polypeptide(L)'
;MKILNRQKGFTLLELLVVVAIIAILAAAIIINLNRARAEANDSRIQSDIRSISDAIQVYQNSGSPAQDLVGTAQTNAQLATVLQELTGSGSGDLLPSIPAHPASNQNYKYSASIDSNTGLLNYTLEGKLGAGADAGQCFTIKNGSPTTGSCSL
;
A
#
# COMPACT_ATOMS: atom_id res chain seq x y z
N MET A 1 36.22 47.02 40.84
CA MET A 1 36.87 46.58 39.58
C MET A 1 35.77 46.05 38.67
N LYS A 2 35.49 46.70 37.53
CA LYS A 2 34.30 46.44 36.70
C LYS A 2 34.75 45.65 35.46
N ILE A 3 34.36 44.38 35.38
CA ILE A 3 34.70 43.48 34.28
C ILE A 3 33.86 43.89 33.06
N LEU A 4 34.49 44.35 31.98
CA LEU A 4 33.81 44.70 30.73
C LEU A 4 33.55 43.42 29.93
N ASN A 5 32.31 42.95 29.94
CA ASN A 5 31.85 41.85 29.09
C ASN A 5 31.90 42.28 27.62
N ARG A 6 32.89 41.78 26.85
CA ARG A 6 32.89 41.87 25.39
C ARG A 6 31.78 40.98 24.84
N GLN A 7 30.67 41.57 24.42
CA GLN A 7 29.69 40.86 23.60
C GLN A 7 30.30 40.61 22.22
N LYS A 8 30.48 39.33 21.86
CA LYS A 8 30.87 38.93 20.51
C LYS A 8 29.63 39.03 19.62
N GLY A 9 29.67 39.92 18.64
CA GLY A 9 28.64 40.00 17.59
C GLY A 9 28.80 38.85 16.59
N PHE A 10 27.69 38.31 16.12
CA PHE A 10 27.64 37.34 15.03
C PHE A 10 28.06 38.04 13.74
N THR A 11 29.04 37.51 13.00
CA THR A 11 29.41 38.11 11.72
C THR A 11 28.38 37.72 10.65
N LEU A 12 28.06 38.62 9.73
CA LEU A 12 27.19 38.30 8.58
C LEU A 12 27.77 37.16 7.73
N LEU A 13 29.10 37.05 7.70
CA LEU A 13 29.80 36.00 6.97
C LEU A 13 29.64 34.63 7.62
N GLU A 14 29.67 34.54 8.96
CA GLU A 14 29.37 33.30 9.69
C GLU A 14 27.95 32.81 9.43
N LEU A 15 26.97 33.72 9.36
CA LEU A 15 25.61 33.33 9.02
C LEU A 15 25.50 32.87 7.56
N LEU A 16 26.20 33.56 6.64
CA LEU A 16 26.16 33.29 5.21
C LEU A 16 26.71 31.91 4.85
N VAL A 17 27.84 31.51 5.45
CA VAL A 17 28.41 30.17 5.17
C VAL A 17 27.53 29.05 5.72
N VAL A 18 26.87 29.28 6.87
CA VAL A 18 25.99 28.28 7.49
C VAL A 18 24.78 28.00 6.60
N VAL A 19 24.09 29.03 6.12
CA VAL A 19 22.93 28.83 5.23
C VAL A 19 23.33 28.22 3.88
N ALA A 20 24.54 28.52 3.38
CA ALA A 20 25.07 27.92 2.17
C ALA A 20 25.30 26.39 2.34
N ILE A 21 25.89 25.96 3.46
CA ILE A 21 26.10 24.53 3.73
C ILE A 21 24.77 23.81 3.95
N ILE A 22 23.84 24.41 4.71
CA ILE A 22 22.50 23.83 4.93
C ILE A 22 21.76 23.64 3.60
N ALA A 23 21.86 24.60 2.67
CA ALA A 23 21.22 24.50 1.36
C ALA A 23 21.74 23.31 0.54
N ILE A 24 23.06 23.07 0.56
CA ILE A 24 23.69 21.94 -0.15
C ILE A 24 23.23 20.61 0.47
N LEU A 25 23.25 20.50 1.80
CA LEU A 25 22.83 19.28 2.50
C LEU A 25 21.34 19.00 2.30
N ALA A 26 20.49 20.02 2.39
CA ALA A 26 19.05 19.90 2.18
C ALA A 26 18.71 19.41 0.76
N ALA A 27 19.41 19.92 -0.27
CA ALA A 27 19.19 19.50 -1.65
C ALA A 27 19.45 17.99 -1.85
N ALA A 28 20.53 17.46 -1.26
CA ALA A 28 20.85 16.03 -1.36
C ALA A 28 19.81 15.14 -0.64
N ILE A 29 19.28 15.60 0.51
CA ILE A 29 18.30 14.86 1.30
C ILE A 29 16.97 14.70 0.57
N ILE A 30 16.50 15.74 -0.14
CA ILE A 30 15.19 15.73 -0.82
C ILE A 30 15.09 14.60 -1.87
N ILE A 31 16.15 14.38 -2.65
CA ILE A 31 16.17 13.34 -3.69
C ILE A 31 16.02 11.95 -3.05
N ASN A 32 16.78 11.69 -1.99
CA ASN A 32 16.74 10.41 -1.28
C ASN A 32 15.41 10.18 -0.56
N LEU A 33 14.83 11.25 0.01
CA LEU A 33 13.55 11.19 0.70
C LEU A 33 12.40 10.79 -0.23
N ASN A 34 12.38 11.27 -1.47
CA ASN A 34 11.36 10.91 -2.44
C ASN A 34 11.40 9.42 -2.79
N ARG A 35 12.60 8.86 -2.99
CA ARG A 35 12.80 7.42 -3.23
C ARG A 35 12.38 6.58 -2.02
N ALA A 36 12.81 6.96 -0.82
CA ALA A 36 12.47 6.25 0.42
C ALA A 36 10.96 6.25 0.71
N ARG A 37 10.27 7.35 0.43
CA ARG A 37 8.80 7.42 0.54
C ARG A 37 8.11 6.47 -0.43
N ALA A 38 8.59 6.40 -1.68
CA ALA A 38 8.03 5.50 -2.67
C ALA A 38 8.25 4.02 -2.28
N GLU A 39 9.44 3.65 -1.79
CA GLU A 39 9.71 2.30 -1.27
C GLU A 39 8.84 1.94 -0.05
N ALA A 40 8.62 2.90 0.85
CA ALA A 40 7.71 2.71 1.99
C ALA A 40 6.25 2.48 1.54
N ASN A 41 5.80 3.20 0.52
CA ASN A 41 4.48 3.01 -0.07
C ASN A 41 4.35 1.62 -0.72
N ASP A 42 5.38 1.14 -1.41
CA ASP A 42 5.40 -0.20 -2.02
C ASP A 42 5.33 -1.30 -0.96
N SER A 43 6.06 -1.15 0.15
CA SER A 43 5.95 -2.06 1.29
C SER A 43 4.54 -2.08 1.88
N ARG A 44 3.90 -0.91 1.99
CA ARG A 44 2.51 -0.80 2.44
C ARG A 44 1.55 -1.50 1.47
N ILE A 45 1.70 -1.30 0.16
CA ILE A 45 0.90 -1.96 -0.88
C ILE A 45 0.97 -3.49 -0.75
N GLN A 46 2.17 -4.03 -0.58
CA GLN A 46 2.35 -5.48 -0.41
C GLN A 46 1.69 -5.97 0.88
N SER A 47 1.80 -5.22 1.98
CA SER A 47 1.16 -5.55 3.27
C SER A 47 -0.36 -5.52 3.18
N ASP A 48 -0.92 -4.50 2.54
CA ASP A 48 -2.36 -4.31 2.36
C ASP A 48 -2.94 -5.49 1.56
N ILE A 49 -2.31 -5.85 0.44
CA ILE A 49 -2.74 -6.96 -0.42
C ILE A 49 -2.63 -8.31 0.29
N ARG A 50 -1.56 -8.55 1.06
CA ARG A 50 -1.41 -9.77 1.87
C ARG A 50 -2.48 -9.88 2.94
N SER A 51 -2.78 -8.78 3.64
CA SER A 51 -3.82 -8.76 4.67
C SER A 51 -5.19 -9.17 4.12
N ILE A 52 -5.52 -8.71 2.90
CA ILE A 52 -6.75 -9.11 2.20
C ILE A 52 -6.71 -10.58 1.78
N SER A 53 -5.58 -11.05 1.24
CA SER A 53 -5.40 -12.46 0.89
C SER A 53 -5.56 -13.39 2.10
N ASP A 54 -4.99 -13.00 3.24
CA ASP A 54 -5.08 -13.75 4.49
C ASP A 54 -6.54 -13.80 4.99
N ALA A 55 -7.26 -12.67 4.93
CA ALA A 55 -8.68 -12.62 5.26
C ALA A 55 -9.51 -13.56 4.37
N ILE A 56 -9.27 -13.57 3.06
CA ILE A 56 -9.93 -14.49 2.12
C ILE A 56 -9.59 -15.95 2.42
N GLN A 57 -8.34 -16.25 2.80
CA GLN A 57 -7.93 -17.61 3.17
C GLN A 57 -8.58 -18.07 4.48
N VAL A 58 -8.62 -17.22 5.49
CA VAL A 58 -9.31 -17.50 6.76
C VAL A 58 -10.80 -17.78 6.52
N TYR A 59 -11.45 -16.97 5.69
CA TYR A 59 -12.85 -17.16 5.32
C TYR A 59 -13.10 -18.51 4.62
N GLN A 60 -12.23 -18.91 3.70
CA GLN A 60 -12.36 -20.21 3.02
C GLN A 60 -12.15 -21.39 3.98
N ASN A 61 -11.31 -21.21 5.01
CA ASN A 61 -11.03 -22.24 6.00
C ASN A 61 -12.11 -22.38 7.08
N SER A 62 -12.98 -21.37 7.29
CA SER A 62 -14.04 -21.42 8.30
C SER A 62 -15.26 -22.26 7.91
N GLY A 63 -15.26 -22.90 6.74
CA GLY A 63 -16.32 -23.83 6.32
C GLY A 63 -17.59 -23.15 5.80
N SER A 64 -17.61 -21.81 5.72
CA SER A 64 -18.65 -21.06 5.01
C SER A 64 -18.54 -21.36 3.51
N PRO A 65 -19.62 -21.70 2.81
CA PRO A 65 -19.54 -21.96 1.38
C PRO A 65 -19.05 -20.68 0.69
N ALA A 66 -17.97 -20.78 -0.07
CA ALA A 66 -17.46 -19.69 -0.92
C ALA A 66 -18.51 -19.15 -1.91
N GLN A 67 -19.64 -19.85 -2.03
CA GLN A 67 -20.83 -19.43 -2.76
C GLN A 67 -21.52 -18.21 -2.16
N ASP A 68 -21.33 -17.86 -0.89
CA ASP A 68 -21.90 -16.62 -0.32
C ASP A 68 -21.16 -15.38 -0.87
N LEU A 69 -19.82 -15.48 -1.00
CA LEU A 69 -18.98 -14.45 -1.63
C LEU A 69 -19.21 -14.30 -3.14
N VAL A 70 -19.93 -15.22 -3.78
CA VAL A 70 -19.97 -15.32 -5.25
C VAL A 70 -21.38 -15.44 -5.80
N GLY A 71 -22.37 -15.79 -4.98
CA GLY A 71 -23.78 -15.61 -5.30
C GLY A 71 -24.10 -14.16 -5.62
N THR A 72 -23.33 -13.24 -5.04
CA THR A 72 -23.36 -11.83 -5.39
C THR A 72 -22.36 -11.43 -6.45
N ALA A 73 -21.39 -12.24 -6.93
CA ALA A 73 -20.31 -11.84 -7.85
C ALA A 73 -20.17 -12.68 -9.14
N GLN A 74 -21.03 -12.39 -10.11
CA GLN A 74 -20.94 -12.87 -11.49
C GLN A 74 -20.38 -11.82 -12.48
N THR A 75 -20.11 -10.60 -12.01
CA THR A 75 -19.60 -9.46 -12.80
C THR A 75 -18.58 -8.64 -11.99
N ASN A 76 -17.72 -7.87 -12.67
CA ASN A 76 -16.72 -6.98 -12.02
C ASN A 76 -17.33 -5.99 -11.01
N ALA A 77 -18.61 -5.65 -11.12
CA ALA A 77 -19.31 -4.71 -10.24
C ALA A 77 -19.57 -5.27 -8.83
N GLN A 78 -19.51 -6.58 -8.69
CA GLN A 78 -19.96 -7.30 -7.51
C GLN A 78 -18.82 -7.70 -6.56
N LEU A 79 -17.58 -7.51 -7.00
CA LEU A 79 -16.37 -7.68 -6.21
C LEU A 79 -16.21 -6.66 -5.08
N ALA A 80 -16.82 -5.48 -5.25
CA ALA A 80 -16.96 -4.51 -4.18
C ALA A 80 -17.87 -5.03 -3.05
N THR A 81 -18.83 -5.91 -3.38
CA THR A 81 -19.73 -6.57 -2.42
C THR A 81 -19.01 -7.64 -1.61
N VAL A 82 -18.13 -8.43 -2.25
CA VAL A 82 -17.30 -9.46 -1.61
C VAL A 82 -16.36 -8.87 -0.56
N LEU A 83 -15.73 -7.73 -0.89
CA LEU A 83 -14.91 -6.99 0.07
C LEU A 83 -15.75 -6.32 1.15
N GLN A 84 -16.99 -5.92 0.84
CA GLN A 84 -17.95 -5.42 1.82
C GLN A 84 -18.38 -6.50 2.81
N GLU A 85 -18.57 -7.75 2.38
CA GLU A 85 -18.84 -8.89 3.26
C GLU A 85 -17.65 -9.19 4.18
N LEU A 86 -16.41 -9.05 3.68
CA LEU A 86 -15.19 -9.15 4.51
C LEU A 86 -15.06 -8.00 5.53
N THR A 87 -15.72 -6.87 5.29
CA THR A 87 -15.81 -5.71 6.20
C THR A 87 -17.16 -5.58 6.93
N GLY A 88 -18.07 -6.56 6.78
CA GLY A 88 -19.24 -6.77 7.66
C GLY A 88 -20.64 -6.82 7.02
N SER A 89 -21.39 -7.88 7.37
CA SER A 89 -22.82 -7.89 7.79
C SER A 89 -23.20 -9.19 8.53
N GLY A 90 -22.26 -9.84 9.22
CA GLY A 90 -22.46 -11.08 9.97
C GLY A 90 -21.21 -11.44 10.77
N SER A 91 -21.38 -12.09 11.91
CA SER A 91 -20.38 -12.29 12.98
C SER A 91 -19.02 -12.83 12.53
N GLY A 92 -18.09 -11.94 12.15
CA GLY A 92 -16.71 -12.30 11.83
C GLY A 92 -16.00 -11.29 10.93
N ASP A 93 -15.95 -10.01 11.31
CA ASP A 93 -15.17 -9.01 10.56
C ASP A 93 -13.69 -9.44 10.51
N LEU A 94 -13.22 -9.80 9.32
CA LEU A 94 -11.84 -10.26 9.10
C LEU A 94 -10.90 -9.08 8.78
N LEU A 95 -11.46 -7.95 8.34
CA LEU A 95 -10.73 -6.71 8.09
C LEU A 95 -11.47 -5.51 8.67
N PRO A 96 -10.77 -4.55 9.31
CA PRO A 96 -11.40 -3.35 9.88
C PRO A 96 -11.87 -2.35 8.81
N SER A 97 -11.25 -2.35 7.63
CA SER A 97 -11.60 -1.49 6.49
C SER A 97 -10.82 -1.92 5.24
N ILE A 98 -11.34 -1.67 4.05
CA ILE A 98 -10.60 -1.87 2.79
C ILE A 98 -9.43 -0.86 2.74
N PRO A 99 -8.17 -1.31 2.64
CA PRO A 99 -7.03 -0.42 2.52
C PRO A 99 -7.13 0.48 1.28
N ALA A 100 -6.84 1.77 1.45
CA ALA A 100 -6.71 2.70 0.34
C ALA A 100 -5.27 2.75 -0.17
N HIS A 101 -5.09 2.79 -1.49
CA HIS A 101 -3.78 2.85 -2.10
C HIS A 101 -3.07 4.16 -1.69
N PRO A 102 -1.77 4.14 -1.33
CA PRO A 102 -1.08 5.31 -0.80
C PRO A 102 -0.87 6.45 -1.83
N ALA A 103 -0.91 6.14 -3.13
CA ALA A 103 -0.89 7.15 -4.19
C ALA A 103 -2.31 7.62 -4.56
N SER A 104 -2.51 8.94 -4.62
CA SER A 104 -3.81 9.60 -4.77
C SER A 104 -4.53 9.39 -6.11
N ASN A 105 -3.88 8.84 -7.12
CA ASN A 105 -4.46 8.59 -8.45
C ASN A 105 -4.41 7.11 -8.85
N GLN A 106 -4.25 6.23 -7.87
CA GLN A 106 -4.12 4.79 -8.09
C GLN A 106 -5.09 4.09 -7.14
N ASN A 107 -5.65 2.98 -7.59
CA ASN A 107 -6.49 2.12 -6.78
C ASN A 107 -5.94 0.69 -6.82
N TYR A 108 -6.23 -0.07 -5.77
CA TYR A 108 -6.09 -1.51 -5.82
C TYR A 108 -7.13 -2.11 -6.77
N LYS A 109 -6.79 -3.20 -7.43
CA LYS A 109 -7.74 -4.01 -8.20
C LYS A 109 -7.92 -5.34 -7.52
N TYR A 110 -9.17 -5.72 -7.39
CA TYR A 110 -9.57 -6.98 -6.79
C TYR A 110 -10.46 -7.69 -7.80
N SER A 111 -10.19 -8.96 -8.07
CA SER A 111 -11.07 -9.82 -8.84
C SER A 111 -11.25 -11.18 -8.17
N ALA A 112 -12.43 -11.77 -8.32
CA ALA A 112 -12.80 -13.06 -7.77
C ALA A 112 -13.82 -13.70 -8.71
N SER A 113 -13.73 -15.02 -8.87
CA SER A 113 -14.63 -15.82 -9.70
C SER A 113 -14.72 -17.24 -9.14
N ILE A 114 -15.85 -17.91 -9.33
CA ILE A 114 -15.92 -19.36 -9.11
C ILE A 114 -15.66 -20.06 -10.43
N ASP A 115 -14.81 -21.08 -10.38
CA ASP A 115 -14.74 -22.03 -11.48
C ASP A 115 -15.97 -22.95 -11.44
N SER A 116 -16.84 -22.81 -12.44
CA SER A 116 -18.09 -23.58 -12.55
C SER A 116 -17.90 -25.10 -12.57
N ASN A 117 -16.70 -25.59 -12.88
CA ASN A 117 -16.41 -27.02 -12.97
C ASN A 117 -15.93 -27.60 -11.63
N THR A 118 -15.19 -26.82 -10.85
CA THR A 118 -14.57 -27.27 -9.60
C THR A 118 -15.25 -26.70 -8.36
N GLY A 119 -16.08 -25.67 -8.51
CA GLY A 119 -16.71 -24.94 -7.41
C GLY A 119 -15.71 -24.14 -6.56
N LEU A 120 -14.45 -24.06 -7.00
CA LEU A 120 -13.39 -23.37 -6.27
C LEU A 120 -13.44 -21.86 -6.51
N LEU A 121 -13.21 -21.10 -5.44
CA LEU A 121 -13.01 -19.66 -5.51
C LEU A 121 -11.61 -19.38 -6.08
N ASN A 122 -11.59 -18.62 -7.15
CA ASN A 122 -10.39 -17.97 -7.67
C ASN A 122 -10.42 -16.50 -7.31
N TYR A 123 -9.32 -15.94 -6.83
CA TYR A 123 -9.19 -14.52 -6.55
C TYR A 123 -7.84 -13.97 -7.03
N THR A 124 -7.82 -12.72 -7.44
CA THR A 124 -6.64 -11.95 -7.82
C THR A 124 -6.68 -10.58 -7.15
N LEU A 125 -5.62 -10.21 -6.44
CA LEU A 125 -5.47 -8.90 -5.79
C LEU A 125 -4.25 -8.22 -6.41
N GLU A 126 -4.38 -6.99 -6.90
CA GLU A 126 -3.31 -6.27 -7.59
C GLU A 126 -3.14 -4.84 -7.04
N GLY A 127 -1.88 -4.41 -6.90
CA GLY A 127 -1.52 -3.03 -6.56
C GLY A 127 -0.23 -2.61 -7.25
N LYS A 128 -0.22 -1.42 -7.84
CA LYS A 128 0.89 -0.92 -8.64
C LYS A 128 2.01 -0.37 -7.77
N LEU A 129 3.22 -0.86 -7.99
CA LEU A 129 4.44 -0.43 -7.31
C LEU A 129 5.02 0.81 -7.99
N GLY A 130 5.54 1.72 -7.18
CA GLY A 130 6.04 3.04 -7.58
C GLY A 130 7.56 3.21 -7.45
N ALA A 131 8.28 2.25 -6.87
CA ALA A 131 9.70 2.37 -6.55
C ALA A 131 10.50 1.10 -6.89
N GLY A 132 11.83 1.27 -6.90
CA GLY A 132 12.76 0.15 -7.05
C GLY A 132 12.79 -0.48 -8.44
N ALA A 133 13.26 -1.74 -8.51
CA ALA A 133 13.36 -2.51 -9.75
C ALA A 133 11.99 -2.87 -10.34
N ASP A 134 10.95 -2.87 -9.50
CA ASP A 134 9.58 -3.22 -9.85
C ASP A 134 8.71 -1.98 -10.11
N ALA A 135 9.30 -0.79 -10.20
CA ALA A 135 8.57 0.44 -10.46
C ALA A 135 7.74 0.32 -11.77
N GLY A 136 6.44 0.55 -11.66
CA GLY A 136 5.49 0.44 -12.77
C GLY A 136 4.91 -0.97 -12.96
N GLN A 137 5.44 -1.99 -12.28
CA GLN A 137 4.84 -3.32 -12.19
C GLN A 137 3.76 -3.35 -11.10
N CYS A 138 2.96 -4.41 -11.10
CA CYS A 138 2.00 -4.70 -10.04
C CYS A 138 2.48 -5.85 -9.19
N PHE A 139 2.32 -5.69 -7.88
CA PHE A 139 2.31 -6.82 -6.97
C PHE A 139 0.94 -7.46 -7.04
N THR A 140 0.91 -8.75 -7.38
CA THR A 140 -0.31 -9.49 -7.64
C THR A 140 -0.33 -10.78 -6.83
N ILE A 141 -1.38 -11.00 -6.03
CA ILE A 141 -1.64 -12.29 -5.37
C ILE A 141 -2.77 -12.99 -6.09
N LYS A 142 -2.51 -14.19 -6.61
CA LYS A 142 -3.51 -15.08 -7.21
C LYS A 142 -3.67 -16.33 -6.37
N ASN A 143 -4.85 -16.56 -5.79
CA ASN A 143 -5.13 -17.73 -4.95
C ASN A 143 -4.05 -17.98 -3.88
N GLY A 144 -3.52 -16.92 -3.27
CA GLY A 144 -2.48 -16.97 -2.23
C GLY A 144 -1.05 -17.01 -2.78
N SER A 145 -0.85 -17.11 -4.09
CA SER A 145 0.48 -17.07 -4.72
C SER A 145 0.89 -15.64 -5.09
N PRO A 146 1.92 -15.06 -4.45
CA PRO A 146 2.41 -13.73 -4.77
C PRO A 146 3.30 -13.76 -6.02
N THR A 147 3.09 -12.78 -6.89
CA THR A 147 3.87 -12.55 -8.12
C THR A 147 4.04 -11.06 -8.33
N THR A 148 5.11 -10.65 -9.01
CA THR A 148 5.31 -9.27 -9.45
C THR A 148 5.42 -9.28 -10.97
N GLY A 149 4.67 -8.40 -11.64
CA GLY A 149 4.69 -8.35 -13.11
C GLY A 149 3.73 -7.31 -13.68
N SER A 150 3.38 -7.49 -14.95
CA SER A 150 2.53 -6.52 -15.67
C SER A 150 1.21 -6.28 -14.94
N CYS A 151 0.85 -5.01 -14.77
CA CYS A 151 -0.43 -4.62 -14.23
C CYS A 151 -1.58 -4.94 -15.19
N SER A 152 -2.66 -5.51 -14.67
CA SER A 152 -3.94 -5.62 -15.41
C SER A 152 -4.90 -4.45 -15.09
N LEU A 153 -4.39 -3.39 -14.44
CA LEU A 153 -5.14 -2.21 -13.98
C LEU A 153 -5.71 -1.38 -15.12
#